data_AF-A0A7J9AL55-F1
#
_entry.id   AF-A0A7J9AL55-F1
#
_cell.length_a   1.000
_cell.length_b   1.000
_cell.length_c   1.000
_cell.angle_alpha   90.00
_cell.angle_beta   90.00
_cell.angle_gamma   90.00
#
_symmetry.space_group_name_H-M   'P 1'
#
loop_
_entity.id
_entity.type
_entity.pdbx_description
1 polymer ?
#
loop_
_entity_poly.entity_id
_entity_poly.type
_entity_poly.pdbx_seq_one_letter_code
_entity_poly.pdbx_strand_id
1 'polypeptide(L)'
;MGPPETSFVKINFDASFLEAIRCLQGIQMRLDLGFRKVVVGEDSINVIKKLQNQKEDMSMIRDYIEDARIESRDFEECMFRYVGRNANETAN
;
A
#
# COMPACT_ATOMS: atom_id res chain seq x y z
N MET A 1 18.22 42.25 -12.14
CA MET A 1 18.19 40.80 -11.88
C MET A 1 16.79 40.48 -11.39
N GLY A 2 15.96 39.88 -12.24
CA GLY A 2 14.56 39.57 -11.89
C GLY A 2 14.49 38.44 -10.87
N PRO A 3 13.36 38.28 -10.15
CA PRO A 3 13.16 37.13 -9.27
C PRO A 3 13.26 35.83 -10.07
N PRO A 4 13.82 34.75 -9.50
CA PRO A 4 13.92 33.47 -10.19
C PRO A 4 12.52 33.01 -10.61
N GLU A 5 12.35 32.64 -11.87
CA GLU A 5 11.12 32.03 -12.36
C GLU A 5 10.84 30.77 -11.55
N THR A 6 9.69 30.74 -10.88
CA THR A 6 9.27 29.57 -10.10
C THR A 6 8.83 28.49 -11.09
N SER A 7 9.65 27.44 -11.22
CA SER A 7 9.32 26.28 -12.05
C SER A 7 8.45 25.30 -11.25
N PHE A 8 7.22 25.09 -11.71
CA PHE A 8 6.34 24.06 -11.16
C PHE A 8 6.73 22.70 -11.75
N VAL A 9 7.29 21.82 -10.92
CA VAL A 9 7.51 20.41 -11.29
C VAL A 9 6.24 19.63 -10.97
N LYS A 10 5.55 19.15 -12.01
CA LYS A 10 4.41 18.25 -11.85
C LYS A 10 4.94 16.84 -11.55
N ILE A 11 4.86 16.42 -10.29
CA ILE A 11 5.18 15.05 -9.89
C ILE A 11 3.90 14.20 -10.10
N ASN A 12 3.92 13.29 -11.07
CA ASN A 12 2.86 12.30 -11.24
C ASN A 12 3.27 11.03 -10.48
N PHE A 13 2.59 10.73 -9.38
CA PHE A 13 2.71 9.43 -8.72
C PHE A 13 1.80 8.42 -9.42
N ASP A 14 2.32 7.21 -9.66
CA ASP A 14 1.51 6.09 -10.14
C ASP A 14 0.45 5.73 -9.08
N ALA A 15 -0.74 5.33 -9.50
CA ALA A 15 -1.79 4.91 -8.58
C ALA A 15 -1.30 3.79 -7.64
N SER A 16 -0.49 2.86 -8.16
CA SER A 16 0.11 1.75 -7.41
C SER A 16 1.05 2.23 -6.30
N PHE A 17 1.67 3.40 -6.47
CA PHE A 17 2.55 4.01 -5.47
C PHE A 17 1.76 4.50 -4.27
N LEU A 18 0.67 5.23 -4.52
CA LEU A 18 -0.21 5.72 -3.46
C LEU A 18 -0.94 4.56 -2.76
N GLU A 19 -1.34 3.54 -3.50
CA GLU A 19 -1.96 2.32 -2.97
C GLU A 19 -1.01 1.55 -2.06
N ALA A 20 0.26 1.36 -2.47
CA ALA A 20 1.26 0.69 -1.63
C ALA A 20 1.52 1.43 -0.31
N ILE A 21 1.60 2.76 -0.34
CA ILE A 21 1.75 3.59 0.87
C ILE A 21 0.54 3.44 1.78
N ARG A 22 -0.68 3.53 1.23
CA ARG A 22 -1.92 3.40 2.02
C ARG A 22 -2.03 2.01 2.66
N CYS A 23 -1.62 0.97 1.93
CA CYS A 23 -1.60 -0.39 2.46
C CYS A 23 -0.64 -0.50 3.66
N LEU A 24 0.59 0.02 3.54
CA LEU A 24 1.57 0.02 4.63
C LEU A 24 1.05 0.80 5.85
N GLN A 25 0.56 2.02 5.65
CA GLN A 25 -0.03 2.82 6.72
C GLN A 25 -1.20 2.11 7.41
N GLY A 26 -2.03 1.40 6.63
CA GLY A 26 -3.13 0.61 7.15
C GLY A 26 -2.69 -0.58 8.00
N ILE A 27 -1.54 -1.18 7.69
CA ILE A 27 -0.91 -2.25 8.48
C ILE A 27 -0.36 -1.67 9.79
N GLN A 28 0.45 -0.62 9.72
CA GLN A 28 1.05 0.08 10.87
C GLN A 28 -0.02 0.50 11.88
N MET A 29 -1.08 1.17 11.40
CA MET A 29 -2.18 1.61 12.25
C MET A 29 -2.87 0.45 12.97
N ARG A 30 -3.01 -0.72 12.33
CA ARG A 30 -3.63 -1.90 12.96
C ARG A 30 -2.72 -2.54 14.01
N LEU A 31 -1.40 -2.53 13.79
CA LEU A 31 -0.43 -2.94 14.80
C LEU A 31 -0.47 -1.99 16.01
N ASP A 32 -0.47 -0.68 15.77
CA ASP A 32 -0.54 0.34 16.82
C ASP A 32 -1.82 0.22 17.67
N LEU A 33 -2.93 -0.17 17.04
CA LEU A 33 -4.21 -0.42 17.71
C LEU A 33 -4.29 -1.80 18.40
N GLY A 34 -3.24 -2.63 18.31
CA GLY A 34 -3.16 -3.93 18.97
C GLY A 34 -4.01 -5.02 18.31
N PHE A 35 -4.37 -4.88 17.03
CA PHE A 35 -5.02 -5.97 16.31
C PHE A 35 -4.06 -7.15 16.19
N ARG A 36 -4.58 -8.35 16.43
CA ARG A 36 -3.79 -9.59 16.34
C ARG A 36 -4.03 -10.35 15.05
N LYS A 37 -5.21 -10.17 14.45
CA LYS A 37 -5.63 -10.86 13.22
C LYS A 37 -6.25 -9.85 12.26
N VAL A 38 -5.76 -9.83 11.02
CA VAL A 38 -6.19 -8.85 10.02
C VAL A 38 -6.35 -9.46 8.63
N VAL A 39 -7.33 -8.94 7.88
CA VAL A 39 -7.43 -9.15 6.43
C VAL A 39 -7.19 -7.81 5.76
N VAL A 40 -6.12 -7.70 5.00
CA VAL A 40 -5.75 -6.51 4.23
C VAL A 40 -6.36 -6.64 2.84
N GLY A 41 -7.41 -5.86 2.62
CA GLY A 41 -8.10 -5.77 1.34
C GLY A 41 -7.64 -4.56 0.54
N GLU A 42 -7.09 -4.77 -0.66
CA GLU A 42 -6.69 -3.70 -1.58
C GLU A 42 -7.34 -3.93 -2.95
N ASP A 43 -7.72 -2.84 -3.63
CA ASP A 43 -8.33 -2.85 -4.96
C ASP A 43 -7.29 -2.83 -6.09
N SER A 44 -6.01 -2.74 -5.71
CA SER A 44 -4.88 -2.86 -6.61
C SER A 44 -4.42 -4.31 -6.72
N ILE A 45 -4.75 -4.95 -7.84
CA ILE A 45 -4.29 -6.32 -8.11
C ILE A 45 -2.76 -6.40 -8.15
N ASN A 46 -2.08 -5.32 -8.54
CA ASN A 46 -0.62 -5.25 -8.58
C ASN A 46 -0.04 -5.29 -7.17
N VAL A 47 -0.54 -4.45 -6.26
CA VAL A 47 -0.09 -4.41 -4.86
C VAL A 47 -0.39 -5.75 -4.17
N ILE A 48 -1.59 -6.30 -4.31
CA ILE A 48 -1.94 -7.61 -3.71
C ILE A 48 -1.05 -8.73 -4.23
N LYS A 49 -0.84 -8.83 -5.55
CA LYS A 49 0.04 -9.86 -6.12
C LYS A 49 1.46 -9.74 -5.59
N LYS A 50 1.95 -8.51 -5.40
CA LYS A 50 3.26 -8.25 -4.83
C LYS A 50 3.29 -8.67 -3.38
N LEU A 51 2.37 -8.23 -2.53
CA LEU A 51 2.29 -8.64 -1.12
C LEU A 51 2.23 -10.17 -0.93
N GLN A 52 1.51 -10.88 -1.80
CA GLN A 52 1.38 -12.33 -1.75
C GLN A 52 2.59 -13.11 -2.30
N ASN A 53 3.35 -12.51 -3.21
CA ASN A 53 4.52 -13.16 -3.80
C ASN A 53 5.72 -13.03 -2.86
N GLN A 54 6.55 -14.07 -2.72
CA GLN A 54 7.79 -14.00 -1.93
C GLN A 54 9.02 -13.62 -2.76
N LYS A 55 8.87 -13.47 -4.08
CA LYS A 55 9.95 -13.01 -4.95
C LYS A 55 10.27 -11.54 -4.69
N GLU A 56 11.54 -11.22 -4.86
CA GLU A 56 12.07 -9.86 -4.84
C GLU A 56 11.30 -8.98 -5.84
N ASP A 57 10.89 -7.81 -5.36
CA ASP A 57 10.17 -6.85 -6.18
C ASP A 57 11.18 -5.84 -6.76
N MET A 58 11.24 -5.72 -8.09
CA MET A 58 12.12 -4.77 -8.78
C MET A 58 11.38 -3.50 -9.23
N SER A 59 10.17 -3.25 -8.70
CA SER A 59 9.39 -2.05 -9.01
C SER A 59 9.70 -0.88 -8.07
N MET A 60 9.28 0.32 -8.47
CA MET A 60 9.44 1.55 -7.67
C MET A 60 8.71 1.52 -6.32
N ILE A 61 7.84 0.55 -6.08
CA ILE A 61 7.10 0.39 -4.82
C ILE A 61 7.69 -0.71 -3.92
N ARG A 62 8.82 -1.30 -4.31
CA ARG A 62 9.48 -2.41 -3.60
C ARG A 62 9.57 -2.15 -2.11
N ASP A 63 10.12 -1.01 -1.71
CA ASP A 63 10.40 -0.71 -0.30
C ASP A 63 9.11 -0.76 0.54
N TYR A 64 8.03 -0.14 0.05
CA TYR A 64 6.72 -0.20 0.71
C TYR A 64 6.13 -1.61 0.77
N ILE A 65 6.35 -2.43 -0.25
CA ILE A 65 5.91 -3.83 -0.27
C ILE A 65 6.72 -4.67 0.72
N GLU A 66 8.03 -4.46 0.79
CA GLU A 66 8.92 -5.17 1.70
C GLU A 66 8.60 -4.81 3.16
N ASP A 67 8.44 -3.52 3.47
CA ASP A 67 8.04 -3.04 4.79
C ASP A 67 6.68 -3.63 5.19
N ALA A 68 5.68 -3.57 4.30
CA ALA A 68 4.35 -4.12 4.57
C ALA A 68 4.40 -5.63 4.84
N ARG A 69 5.24 -6.39 4.12
CA ARG A 69 5.43 -7.82 4.38
C ARG A 69 6.12 -8.08 5.70
N ILE A 70 7.13 -7.29 6.06
CA ILE A 70 7.87 -7.44 7.32
C ILE A 70 6.93 -7.18 8.49
N GLU A 71 6.26 -6.04 8.50
CA GLU A 71 5.35 -5.65 9.59
C GLU A 71 4.13 -6.56 9.68
N SER A 72 3.65 -7.10 8.55
CA SER A 72 2.53 -8.06 8.58
C SER A 72 2.83 -9.34 9.38
N ARG A 73 4.11 -9.65 9.65
CA ARG A 73 4.53 -10.80 10.46
C ARG A 73 4.31 -10.59 11.96
N ASP A 74 4.05 -9.36 12.39
CA ASP A 74 3.77 -9.04 13.79
C ASP A 74 2.30 -9.33 14.17
N PHE A 75 1.44 -9.59 13.18
CA PHE A 75 0.12 -10.19 13.42
C PHE A 75 0.24 -11.70 13.68
N GLU A 76 -0.61 -12.23 14.55
CA GLU A 76 -0.82 -13.68 14.68
C GLU A 76 -1.35 -14.28 13.36
N GLU A 77 -2.18 -13.52 12.63
CA GLU A 77 -2.75 -13.92 11.35
C GLU A 77 -2.92 -12.70 10.43
N CYS A 78 -2.29 -12.71 9.26
CA CYS A 78 -2.47 -11.67 8.25
C CYS A 78 -2.73 -12.30 6.89
N MET A 79 -3.82 -11.87 6.22
CA MET A 79 -4.17 -12.30 4.88
C MET A 79 -4.31 -11.10 3.93
N PHE A 80 -3.70 -11.18 2.76
CA PHE A 80 -3.86 -10.21 1.70
C PHE A 80 -4.93 -10.69 0.72
N ARG A 81 -5.94 -9.87 0.44
CA ARG A 81 -7.02 -10.20 -0.49
C ARG A 81 -7.29 -9.06 -1.47
N TYR A 82 -7.44 -9.40 -2.74
CA TYR A 82 -7.94 -8.45 -3.73
C TYR A 82 -9.42 -8.19 -3.50
N VAL A 83 -9.78 -6.92 -3.34
CA VAL A 83 -11.16 -6.46 -3.19
C VAL A 83 -11.48 -5.55 -4.37
N GLY A 84 -12.13 -6.10 -5.40
CA GLY A 84 -12.47 -5.32 -6.59
C GLY A 84 -13.34 -4.11 -6.25
N ARG A 85 -13.20 -3.01 -7.02
CA ARG A 85 -13.88 -1.73 -6.78
C ARG A 85 -15.40 -1.81 -6.57
N ASN A 86 -16.07 -2.82 -7.14
CA ASN A 86 -17.51 -3.04 -6.95
C ASN A 86 -17.90 -3.50 -5.53
N ALA A 87 -16.96 -3.89 -4.68
CA ALA A 87 -17.24 -4.24 -3.28
C ALA A 87 -17.27 -3.00 -2.35
N ASN A 88 -16.75 -1.85 -2.80
CA ASN A 88 -16.81 -0.58 -2.06
C ASN A 88 -18.05 0.28 -2.40
N GLU A 89 -18.92 -0.17 -3.32
CA GLU A 89 -20.19 0.53 -3.62
C GLU A 89 -21.27 0.32 -2.54
N THR A 90 -21.04 -0.53 -1.53
CA THR A 90 -22.00 -0.74 -0.43
C THR A 90 -21.61 0.07 0.80
N ALA A 91 -21.56 1.38 0.62
CA ALA A 91 -21.66 2.37 1.69
C ALA A 91 -22.52 3.53 1.16
N ASN A 92 -23.79 3.22 0.86
CA ASN A 92 -24.86 4.17 0.60
C ASN A 92 -25.92 4.05 1.69
#